data_AF-A0A352MTY1-F1
#
_entry.id   AF-A0A352MTY1-F1
#
_cell.length_a   1.000
_cell.length_b   1.000
_cell.length_c   1.000
_cell.angle_alpha   90.00
_cell.angle_beta   90.00
_cell.angle_gamma   90.00
#
_symmetry.space_group_name_H-M   'P 1'
#
loop_
_entity.id
_entity.type
_entity.pdbx_description
1 polymer ?
#
loop_
_entity_poly.entity_id
_entity_poly.type
_entity_poly.pdbx_seq_one_letter_code
_entity_poly.pdbx_strand_id
1 'polypeptide(L)'
;HGDYSIQQLIYNEGKSATVIDFETAKKMPIVWEIVRSYSYVDKNAEGGKIDIDNLIQYFKEVSKYVELNEYDLKFAPHIYLMQLIGSTFGYREYNKDCSQKDLLKFALFRTNLCRSLYANLDKISESLLENVPHRQMILEER
;
A
#
# COMPACT_ATOMS: atom_id res chain seq x y z
N HIS A 1 -7.37 9.06 -2.75
CA HIS A 1 -8.02 8.49 -3.94
C HIS A 1 -8.91 7.29 -3.60
N GLY A 2 -8.57 6.42 -2.66
CA GLY A 2 -9.41 5.30 -2.24
C GLY A 2 -9.12 3.97 -2.94
N ASP A 3 -8.45 4.02 -4.10
CA ASP A 3 -7.99 2.86 -4.86
C ASP A 3 -6.74 3.18 -5.71
N TYR A 4 -5.81 3.96 -5.15
CA TYR A 4 -4.62 4.37 -5.90
C TYR A 4 -3.67 3.21 -6.20
N SER A 5 -3.50 2.89 -7.48
CA SER A 5 -2.51 1.95 -8.00
C SER A 5 -2.06 2.37 -9.41
N ILE A 6 -1.10 1.63 -9.99
CA ILE A 6 -0.64 1.84 -11.37
C ILE A 6 -1.77 1.72 -12.40
N GLN A 7 -2.85 0.99 -12.09
CA GLN A 7 -4.00 0.81 -12.98
C GLN A 7 -4.82 2.10 -13.15
N GLN A 8 -4.69 3.04 -12.21
CA GLN A 8 -5.37 4.34 -12.25
C GLN A 8 -4.52 5.46 -12.87
N LEU A 9 -3.38 5.12 -13.46
CA LEU A 9 -2.48 6.08 -14.13
C LEU A 9 -2.53 5.91 -15.65
N ILE A 10 -2.97 6.95 -16.36
CA ILE A 10 -2.84 7.05 -17.82
C ILE A 10 -1.66 7.96 -18.13
N TYR A 11 -0.65 7.43 -18.82
CA TYR A 11 0.50 8.20 -19.27
C TYR A 11 0.29 8.69 -20.70
N ASN A 12 0.58 9.97 -20.96
CA ASN A 12 0.75 10.44 -22.33
C ASN A 12 2.17 10.14 -22.84
N GLU A 13 2.41 10.37 -24.14
CA GLU A 13 3.73 10.18 -24.77
C GLU A 13 4.84 11.01 -24.10
N GLY A 14 4.49 12.11 -23.42
CA GLY A 14 5.39 12.97 -22.65
C GLY A 14 5.64 12.55 -21.20
N LYS A 15 5.21 11.34 -20.78
CA LYS A 15 5.33 10.80 -19.42
C LYS A 15 4.58 11.58 -18.32
N SER A 16 3.68 12.50 -18.68
CA SER A 16 2.77 13.07 -17.66
C SER A 16 1.65 12.07 -17.37
N ALA A 17 1.44 11.77 -16.09
CA ALA A 17 0.38 10.87 -15.65
C ALA A 17 -0.91 11.66 -15.37
N THR A 18 -2.02 11.15 -15.89
CA THR A 18 -3.38 11.54 -15.48
C THR A 18 -3.91 10.47 -14.54
N VAL A 19 -4.35 10.88 -13.36
CA VAL A 19 -5.00 10.01 -12.38
C VAL A 19 -6.49 9.94 -12.70
N ILE A 20 -7.05 8.74 -12.79
CA ILE A 20 -8.46 8.49 -13.08
C ILE A 20 -9.15 7.75 -11.92
N ASP A 21 -10.43 7.40 -12.08
CA ASP A 21 -11.16 6.49 -11.19
C ASP A 21 -11.30 6.95 -9.72
N PHE A 22 -11.99 8.08 -9.54
CA PHE A 22 -12.27 8.67 -8.23
C PHE A 22 -13.55 8.15 -7.56
N GLU A 23 -14.16 7.06 -8.05
CA GLU A 23 -15.44 6.53 -7.51
C GLU A 23 -15.36 6.23 -6.01
N THR A 24 -14.19 5.77 -5.55
CA THR A 24 -13.96 5.38 -4.14
C THR A 24 -13.30 6.45 -3.29
N ALA A 25 -13.22 7.69 -3.78
CA ALA A 25 -12.54 8.79 -3.10
C ALA A 25 -13.15 9.08 -1.72
N LYS A 26 -12.29 9.08 -0.69
CA LYS A 26 -12.70 9.28 0.71
C LYS A 26 -11.54 9.82 1.56
N LYS A 27 -11.87 10.36 2.72
CA LYS A 27 -10.89 10.70 3.76
C LYS A 27 -10.39 9.41 4.43
N MET A 28 -9.08 9.21 4.44
CA MET A 28 -8.43 8.02 5.00
C MET A 28 -6.95 8.32 5.30
N PRO A 29 -6.28 7.51 6.15
CA PRO A 29 -4.85 7.65 6.38
C PRO A 29 -4.09 7.52 5.06
N ILE A 30 -3.19 8.47 4.77
CA ILE A 30 -2.48 8.51 3.48
C ILE A 30 -1.61 7.27 3.27
N VAL A 31 -1.06 6.72 4.34
CA VAL A 31 -0.18 5.54 4.30
C VAL A 31 -0.85 4.30 3.76
N TRP A 32 -2.17 4.22 3.84
CA TRP A 32 -2.93 3.20 3.13
C TRP A 32 -2.63 3.26 1.63
N GLU A 33 -2.71 4.44 1.02
CA GLU A 33 -2.50 4.61 -0.42
C GLU A 33 -1.04 4.38 -0.81
N ILE A 34 -0.10 4.80 0.04
CA ILE A 34 1.33 4.64 -0.20
C ILE A 34 1.71 3.16 -0.24
N VAL A 35 1.37 2.39 0.80
CA VAL A 35 1.74 0.96 0.88
C VAL A 35 0.99 0.15 -0.18
N ARG A 36 -0.28 0.49 -0.45
CA ARG A 36 -1.05 -0.11 -1.55
C ARG A 36 -0.38 0.09 -2.90
N SER A 37 -0.08 1.34 -3.24
CA SER A 37 0.53 1.70 -4.53
C SER A 37 1.88 1.02 -4.70
N TYR A 38 2.72 1.03 -3.66
CA TYR A 38 4.01 0.31 -3.65
C TYR A 38 3.82 -1.19 -3.97
N SER A 39 2.88 -1.84 -3.29
CA SER A 39 2.67 -3.30 -3.40
C SER A 39 2.29 -3.76 -4.80
N TYR A 40 1.73 -2.86 -5.63
CA TYR A 40 1.33 -3.16 -7.00
C TYR A 40 2.34 -2.73 -8.07
N VAL A 41 3.36 -1.96 -7.69
CA VAL A 41 4.36 -1.41 -8.63
C VAL A 41 5.71 -2.09 -8.48
N ASP A 42 6.10 -2.48 -7.26
CA ASP A 42 7.40 -3.08 -7.04
C ASP A 42 7.46 -4.52 -7.57
N LYS A 43 8.42 -4.77 -8.46
CA LYS A 43 8.67 -6.10 -9.03
C LYS A 43 9.02 -7.13 -7.95
N ASN A 44 9.71 -6.70 -6.89
CA ASN A 44 10.06 -7.59 -5.78
C ASN A 44 8.83 -7.96 -4.93
N ALA A 45 7.74 -7.21 -5.09
CA ALA A 45 6.47 -7.48 -4.43
C ALA A 45 5.53 -8.40 -5.19
N GLU A 46 5.80 -8.76 -6.46
CA GLU A 46 4.93 -9.58 -7.32
C GLU A 46 4.49 -10.92 -6.68
N GLY A 47 5.31 -11.50 -5.80
CA GLY A 47 4.97 -12.72 -5.05
C GLY A 47 4.09 -12.50 -3.82
N GLY A 48 3.64 -11.28 -3.56
CA GLY A 48 3.00 -10.86 -2.31
C GLY A 48 3.99 -10.77 -1.15
N LYS A 49 5.21 -10.27 -1.40
CA LYS A 49 6.25 -10.09 -0.38
C LYS A 49 6.66 -8.63 -0.32
N ILE A 50 6.75 -8.04 0.86
CA ILE A 50 7.23 -6.66 1.00
C ILE A 50 8.76 -6.68 0.97
N ASP A 51 9.34 -5.94 0.03
CA ASP A 51 10.76 -5.58 0.05
C ASP A 51 10.90 -4.28 0.85
N ILE A 52 11.46 -4.39 2.06
CA ILE A 52 11.50 -3.28 3.02
C ILE A 52 12.40 -2.15 2.50
N ASP A 53 13.49 -2.47 1.81
CA ASP A 53 14.42 -1.46 1.30
C ASP A 53 13.76 -0.65 0.18
N ASN A 54 13.07 -1.32 -0.75
CA ASN A 54 12.30 -0.63 -1.80
C ASN A 54 11.13 0.17 -1.21
N LEU A 55 10.44 -0.36 -0.19
CA LEU A 55 9.37 0.34 0.50
C LEU A 55 9.89 1.65 1.12
N ILE A 56 11.06 1.62 1.79
CA ILE A 56 11.70 2.83 2.33
C ILE A 56 11.97 3.85 1.22
N GLN A 57 12.52 3.43 0.08
CA GLN A 57 12.79 4.34 -1.04
C GLN A 57 11.50 4.95 -1.59
N TYR A 58 10.44 4.16 -1.67
CA TYR A 58 9.13 4.62 -2.11
C TYR A 58 8.56 5.68 -1.16
N PHE A 59 8.63 5.44 0.16
CA PHE A 59 8.22 6.42 1.16
C PHE A 59 9.07 7.70 1.10
N LYS A 60 10.40 7.59 0.95
CA LYS A 60 11.28 8.75 0.77
C LYS A 60 10.90 9.60 -0.43
N GLU A 61 10.53 8.98 -1.55
CA GLU A 61 10.07 9.71 -2.74
C GLU A 61 8.75 10.45 -2.48
N VAL A 62 7.78 9.78 -1.85
CA VAL A 62 6.50 10.38 -1.48
C VAL A 62 6.68 11.54 -0.49
N SER A 63 7.58 11.39 0.49
CA SER A 63 7.85 12.41 1.50
C SER A 63 8.38 13.74 0.93
N LYS A 64 8.83 13.77 -0.32
CA LYS A 64 9.21 15.02 -1.01
C LYS A 64 8.00 15.90 -1.34
N TYR A 65 6.82 15.28 -1.45
CA TYR A 65 5.58 15.94 -1.87
C TYR A 65 4.55 16.02 -0.75
N VAL A 66 4.66 15.16 0.27
CA VAL A 66 3.74 15.12 1.41
C VAL A 66 4.53 15.04 2.72
N GLU A 67 4.23 15.90 3.69
CA GLU A 67 4.76 15.77 5.03
C GLU A 67 4.08 14.60 5.77
N LEU A 68 4.84 13.55 6.06
CA LEU A 68 4.40 12.42 6.89
C LEU A 68 4.76 12.67 8.35
N ASN A 69 3.95 12.16 9.28
CA ASN A 69 4.26 12.19 10.71
C ASN A 69 4.68 10.82 11.24
N GLU A 70 5.13 10.79 12.50
CA GLU A 70 5.54 9.56 13.18
C GLU A 70 4.48 8.44 13.14
N TYR A 71 3.20 8.77 13.37
CA TYR A 71 2.13 7.78 13.37
C TYR A 71 1.81 7.24 11.98
N ASP A 72 1.96 8.05 10.94
CA ASP A 72 1.86 7.60 9.55
C ASP A 72 2.84 6.44 9.33
N LEU A 73 4.12 6.65 9.63
CA LEU A 73 5.16 5.65 9.43
C LEU A 73 4.98 4.43 10.35
N LYS A 74 4.74 4.68 11.64
CA LYS A 74 4.57 3.63 12.65
C LYS A 74 3.42 2.69 12.32
N PHE A 75 2.29 3.21 11.84
CA PHE A 75 1.09 2.40 11.59
C PHE A 75 0.87 2.05 10.12
N ALA A 76 1.74 2.48 9.20
CA ALA A 76 1.65 2.15 7.77
C ALA A 76 1.41 0.65 7.49
N PRO A 77 2.24 -0.30 7.98
CA PRO A 77 2.03 -1.71 7.68
C PRO A 77 0.77 -2.28 8.37
N HIS A 78 0.40 -1.74 9.53
CA HIS A 78 -0.76 -2.16 10.31
C HIS A 78 -2.08 -1.76 9.62
N ILE A 79 -2.19 -0.50 9.20
CA ILE A 79 -3.37 0.05 8.53
C ILE A 79 -3.62 -0.71 7.23
N TYR A 80 -2.57 -0.95 6.44
CA TYR A 80 -2.71 -1.67 5.19
C TYR A 80 -3.05 -3.16 5.40
N LEU A 81 -2.47 -3.82 6.39
CA LEU A 81 -2.85 -5.19 6.75
C LEU A 81 -4.33 -5.28 7.14
N MET A 82 -4.81 -4.38 8.00
CA MET A 82 -6.21 -4.34 8.44
C MET A 82 -7.17 -4.21 7.25
N GLN A 83 -6.82 -3.40 6.26
CA GLN A 83 -7.59 -3.30 5.03
C GLN A 83 -7.61 -4.63 4.26
N LEU A 84 -6.45 -5.24 4.03
CA LEU A 84 -6.35 -6.43 3.17
C LEU A 84 -7.10 -7.63 3.76
N ILE A 85 -7.03 -7.83 5.07
CA ILE A 85 -7.67 -8.96 5.77
C ILE A 85 -9.19 -8.97 5.56
N GLY A 86 -9.82 -7.78 5.44
CA GLY A 86 -11.27 -7.68 5.23
C GLY A 86 -11.74 -8.03 3.81
N SER A 87 -10.83 -8.17 2.84
CA SER A 87 -11.22 -8.34 1.44
C SER A 87 -11.38 -9.81 1.03
N THR A 88 -12.60 -10.22 0.72
CA THR A 88 -12.92 -11.51 0.09
C THR A 88 -12.91 -11.48 -1.44
N PHE A 89 -12.58 -10.32 -2.04
CA PHE A 89 -12.54 -10.17 -3.51
C PHE A 89 -11.56 -11.17 -4.15
N GLY A 90 -11.79 -11.54 -5.40
CA GLY A 90 -11.03 -12.58 -6.09
C GLY A 90 -11.45 -14.01 -5.68
N TYR A 91 -11.41 -14.34 -4.38
CA TYR A 91 -11.98 -15.62 -3.90
C TYR A 91 -13.49 -15.70 -4.17
N ARG A 92 -14.23 -14.65 -3.81
CA ARG A 92 -15.67 -14.58 -4.04
C ARG A 92 -16.03 -14.67 -5.52
N GLU A 93 -15.27 -14.03 -6.40
CA GLU A 93 -15.55 -14.04 -7.84
C GLU A 93 -15.21 -15.40 -8.46
N TYR A 94 -14.09 -16.02 -8.06
CA TYR A 94 -13.74 -17.38 -8.47
C TYR A 94 -14.76 -18.42 -7.98
N ASN A 95 -15.31 -18.28 -6.77
CA ASN A 95 -16.34 -19.17 -6.25
C ASN A 95 -17.67 -19.08 -7.03
N LYS A 96 -17.96 -17.94 -7.66
CA LYS A 96 -19.11 -17.78 -8.55
C LYS A 96 -18.83 -18.36 -9.94
N ASP A 97 -17.60 -18.21 -10.42
CA ASP A 97 -17.15 -18.67 -11.73
C ASP A 97 -15.68 -19.13 -11.68
N CYS A 98 -15.48 -20.45 -11.69
CA CYS A 98 -14.16 -21.07 -11.63
C CYS A 98 -13.28 -20.81 -12.87
N SER A 99 -13.81 -20.17 -13.93
CA SER A 99 -13.00 -19.73 -15.06
C SER A 99 -12.14 -18.49 -14.72
N GLN A 100 -12.48 -17.75 -13.67
CA GLN A 100 -11.83 -16.51 -13.23
C GLN A 100 -10.48 -16.73 -12.53
N LYS A 101 -9.57 -17.47 -13.17
CA LYS A 101 -8.28 -17.88 -12.60
C LYS A 101 -7.37 -16.71 -12.24
N ASP A 102 -7.43 -15.60 -12.97
CA ASP A 102 -6.60 -14.42 -12.69
C ASP A 102 -7.07 -13.67 -11.44
N LEU A 103 -8.38 -13.64 -11.19
CA LEU A 103 -8.94 -13.13 -9.94
C LEU A 103 -8.55 -14.01 -8.74
N LEU A 104 -8.47 -15.33 -8.93
CA LEU A 104 -7.93 -16.24 -7.91
C LEU A 104 -6.43 -15.97 -7.65
N LYS A 105 -5.61 -15.82 -8.70
CA LYS A 105 -4.19 -15.45 -8.54
C LYS A 105 -4.03 -14.14 -7.77
N PHE A 106 -4.86 -13.13 -8.07
CA PHE A 106 -4.88 -11.87 -7.34
C PHE A 106 -5.27 -12.02 -5.87
N ALA A 107 -6.24 -12.89 -5.55
CA ALA A 107 -6.59 -13.21 -4.17
C ALA A 107 -5.44 -13.90 -3.42
N LEU A 108 -4.76 -14.85 -4.07
CA LEU A 108 -3.59 -15.53 -3.50
C LEU A 108 -2.42 -14.57 -3.27
N PHE A 109 -2.16 -13.67 -4.23
CA PHE A 109 -1.20 -12.58 -4.10
C PHE A 109 -1.45 -11.74 -2.84
N ARG A 110 -2.68 -11.23 -2.67
CA ARG A 110 -3.03 -10.43 -1.49
C ARG A 110 -2.95 -11.23 -0.19
N THR A 111 -3.26 -12.53 -0.24
CA THR A 111 -3.11 -13.42 0.92
C THR A 111 -1.64 -13.56 1.33
N ASN A 112 -0.74 -13.69 0.35
CA ASN A 112 0.71 -13.70 0.62
C ASN A 112 1.18 -12.35 1.16
N LEU A 113 0.65 -11.24 0.62
CA LEU A 113 0.95 -9.90 1.09
C LEU A 113 0.55 -9.71 2.56
N CYS A 114 -0.64 -10.20 2.97
CA CYS A 114 -1.04 -10.23 4.37
C CYS A 114 -0.05 -11.00 5.25
N ARG A 115 0.37 -12.20 4.81
CA ARG A 115 1.35 -13.02 5.54
C ARG A 115 2.69 -12.30 5.67
N SER A 116 3.16 -11.68 4.58
CA SER A 116 4.42 -10.94 4.55
C SER A 116 4.38 -9.72 5.47
N LEU A 117 3.29 -8.95 5.45
CA LEU A 117 3.10 -7.80 6.34
C LEU A 117 3.05 -8.25 7.79
N TYR A 118 2.20 -9.23 8.11
CA TYR A 118 2.02 -9.73 9.47
C TYR A 118 3.34 -10.24 10.09
N ALA A 119 4.15 -10.96 9.31
CA ALA A 119 5.44 -11.46 9.77
C ALA A 119 6.51 -10.36 9.98
N ASN A 120 6.30 -9.15 9.46
CA ASN A 120 7.29 -8.06 9.45
C ASN A 120 6.73 -6.73 9.97
N LEU A 121 5.60 -6.70 10.69
CA LEU A 121 4.94 -5.45 11.12
C LEU A 121 5.91 -4.51 11.84
N ASP A 122 6.50 -4.99 12.93
CA ASP A 122 7.42 -4.19 13.77
C ASP A 122 8.65 -3.76 12.97
N LYS A 123 9.27 -4.71 12.25
CA LYS A 123 10.44 -4.44 11.42
C LYS A 123 10.17 -3.36 10.38
N ILE A 124 9.03 -3.41 9.69
CA ILE A 124 8.65 -2.38 8.70
C ILE A 124 8.45 -1.04 9.39
N SER A 125 7.70 -1.01 10.49
CA SER A 125 7.45 0.22 11.26
C SER A 125 8.73 0.89 11.74
N GLU A 126 9.63 0.12 12.36
CA GLU A 126 10.95 0.59 12.81
C GLU A 126 11.80 1.08 11.63
N SER A 127 11.89 0.29 10.56
CA SER A 127 12.68 0.63 9.38
C SER A 127 12.20 1.93 8.72
N LEU A 128 10.88 2.16 8.66
CA LEU A 128 10.32 3.41 8.14
C LEU A 128 10.64 4.59 9.06
N LEU A 129 10.44 4.44 10.37
CA LEU A 129 10.73 5.49 11.36
C LEU A 129 12.20 5.90 11.35
N GLU A 130 13.12 4.95 11.23
CA GLU A 130 14.56 5.22 11.21
C GLU A 130 15.02 5.90 9.92
N ASN A 131 14.40 5.57 8.77
CA ASN A 131 14.96 5.91 7.47
C ASN A 131 14.18 6.96 6.68
N VAL A 132 12.91 7.23 6.99
CA VAL A 132 12.06 8.13 6.22
C VAL A 132 11.94 9.48 6.93
N PRO A 133 12.16 10.62 6.23
CA PRO A 133 11.91 11.95 6.80
C PRO A 133 10.45 12.10 7.24
N HIS A 134 10.25 12.52 8.49
CA HIS A 134 8.92 12.71 9.08
C HIS A 134 8.93 13.77 10.18
N ARG A 135 7.76 14.31 10.46
CA ARG A 135 7.51 15.21 11.58
C ARG A 135 7.28 14.41 12.86
N GLN A 136 8.05 14.70 13.91
CA GLN A 136 7.81 14.15 15.24
C GLN A 136 6.51 14.72 15.82
N MET A 137 5.73 13.87 16.50
CA MET A 137 4.53 14.31 17.19
C MET A 137 4.84 14.52 18.67
N ILE A 138 4.94 15.78 19.09
CA ILE A 138 4.93 16.13 20.51
C ILE A 138 3.50 15.98 20.97
N LEU A 139 3.22 14.99 21.82
CA LEU A 139 1.98 14.96 22.57
C LEU A 139 2.03 16.12 23.55
N GLU A 140 1.37 17.22 23.21
CA GLU A 140 0.99 18.19 24.23
C GLU A 140 0.10 17.44 25.23
N GLU A 141 0.57 17.33 26.47
CA GLU A 141 -0.23 16.79 27.58
C GLU A 141 -1.55 17.57 27.61
N ARG A 142 -2.65 16.88 27.31
CA ARG A 142 -4.01 17.43 27.42
C ARG A 142 -4.46 17.45 28.87
#